data_AF-A0A954JR41-F1
#
_entry.id   AF-A0A954JR41-F1
#
_cell.length_a   1.000
_cell.length_b   1.000
_cell.length_c   1.000
_cell.angle_alpha   90.00
_cell.angle_beta   90.00
_cell.angle_gamma   90.00
#
_symmetry.space_group_name_H-M   'P 1'
#
loop_
_entity.id
_entity.type
_entity.pdbx_description
1 polymer ?
#
loop_
_entity_poly.entity_id
_entity_poly.type
_entity_poly.pdbx_seq_one_letter_code
_entity_poly.pdbx_strand_id
1 'polypeptide(L)'
;MGKGIFSITGLIVGLALFVAVNQFSETTLGKMRVDLTQNGLYSLSKGSENILNKLDEPIDLKFYYAKSSAPDGSPIPAYAQRVQELLEEYAAASDGNVRLEVIHTEPFSESEDAAT
;
A
#
# COMPACT_ATOMS: atom_id res chain seq x y z
N MET A 1 49.69 11.69 22.17
CA MET A 1 48.70 10.62 22.37
C MET A 1 47.24 11.11 22.41
N GLY A 2 46.88 12.33 21.96
CA GLY A 2 45.48 12.80 22.00
C GLY A 2 44.67 12.56 20.72
N LYS A 3 45.29 12.73 19.54
CA LYS A 3 44.58 12.77 18.25
C LYS A 3 43.86 11.46 17.87
N GLY A 4 44.41 10.30 18.24
CA GLY A 4 43.82 8.99 17.93
C GLY A 4 42.55 8.70 18.74
N ILE A 5 42.51 9.10 20.01
CA ILE A 5 41.36 8.91 20.90
C ILE A 5 40.20 9.81 20.43
N PHE A 6 40.47 11.08 20.11
CA PHE A 6 39.45 11.98 19.55
C PHE A 6 38.86 11.47 18.22
N SER A 7 39.67 10.81 17.38
CA SER A 7 39.20 10.20 16.12
C SER A 7 38.31 8.98 16.37
N ILE A 8 38.69 8.09 17.29
CA ILE A 8 37.90 6.90 17.64
C ILE A 8 36.59 7.29 18.33
N THR A 9 36.62 8.24 19.28
CA THR A 9 35.41 8.75 19.93
C THR A 9 34.49 9.41 18.92
N GLY A 10 35.03 10.21 17.99
CA GLY A 10 34.25 10.80 16.90
C GLY A 10 33.60 9.74 16.00
N LEU A 11 34.33 8.66 15.67
CA LEU A 11 33.80 7.56 14.87
C LEU A 11 32.64 6.84 15.58
N ILE A 12 32.79 6.55 16.87
CA ILE A 12 31.75 5.89 17.67
C ILE A 12 30.51 6.77 17.78
N VAL A 13 30.68 8.07 18.05
CA VAL A 13 29.56 9.02 18.10
C VAL A 13 28.89 9.15 16.74
N GLY A 14 29.67 9.21 15.65
CA GLY A 14 29.15 9.25 14.29
C GLY A 14 28.34 8.01 13.94
N LEU A 15 28.82 6.83 14.30
CA LEU A 15 28.11 5.56 14.09
C LEU A 15 26.81 5.52 14.90
N ALA A 16 26.84 5.94 16.18
CA ALA A 16 25.65 6.01 17.02
C ALA A 16 24.60 6.97 16.46
N LEU A 17 25.02 8.16 16.00
CA LEU A 17 24.13 9.11 15.34
C LEU A 17 23.55 8.56 14.04
N PHE A 18 24.36 7.89 13.22
CA PHE A 18 23.89 7.27 11.98
C PHE A 18 22.79 6.23 12.24
N VAL A 19 22.98 5.36 13.24
CA VAL A 19 21.97 4.37 13.63
C VAL A 19 20.72 5.06 14.17
N ALA A 20 20.87 6.06 15.05
CA ALA A 20 19.76 6.79 15.63
C ALA A 20 18.91 7.51 14.56
N VAL A 21 19.55 8.18 13.60
CA VAL A 21 18.86 8.87 12.51
C VAL A 21 18.12 7.89 11.62
N ASN A 22 18.72 6.76 11.25
CA ASN A 22 18.04 5.76 10.43
C ASN A 22 16.82 5.17 11.15
N GLN A 23 16.97 4.80 12.42
CA GLN A 23 15.86 4.25 13.19
C GLN A 23 14.73 5.25 13.37
N PHE A 24 15.07 6.52 13.61
CA PHE A 24 14.11 7.62 13.72
C PHE A 24 13.39 7.87 12.39
N SER A 25 14.12 7.82 11.28
CA SER A 25 13.58 7.98 9.93
C SER A 25 12.57 6.88 9.60
N GLU A 26 12.91 5.62 9.88
CA GLU A 26 12.02 4.48 9.62
C GLU A 26 10.75 4.53 10.46
N THR A 27 10.85 4.87 11.75
CA THR A 27 9.70 4.93 12.65
C THR A 27 8.77 6.11 12.40
N THR A 28 9.30 7.24 11.94
CA THR A 28 8.54 8.49 11.75
C THR A 28 8.10 8.68 10.30
N LEU A 29 9.02 8.53 9.35
CA LEU A 29 8.79 8.79 7.93
C LEU A 29 8.34 7.53 7.17
N GLY A 30 8.67 6.32 7.66
CA GLY A 30 8.25 5.08 7.02
C GLY A 30 6.72 4.89 6.96
N LYS A 31 5.97 5.59 7.81
CA LYS A 31 4.49 5.61 7.80
C LYS A 31 3.91 6.72 6.92
N MET A 32 4.74 7.65 6.44
CA MET A 32 4.29 8.78 5.65
C MET A 32 4.23 8.37 4.17
N ARG A 33 3.04 8.02 3.69
CA ARG A 33 2.78 7.77 2.26
C ARG A 33 2.39 9.10 1.62
N VAL A 34 3.37 9.82 1.06
CA VAL A 34 3.11 11.06 0.32
C VAL A 34 3.01 10.72 -1.16
N ASP A 35 1.87 11.04 -1.76
CA ASP A 35 1.70 10.98 -3.22
C ASP A 35 2.38 12.20 -3.87
N LEU A 36 3.44 11.93 -4.65
CA LEU A 36 4.21 12.95 -5.38
C LEU A 36 3.80 13.05 -6.86
N THR A 37 2.73 12.36 -7.27
CA THR A 37 2.28 12.38 -8.66
C THR A 37 1.53 13.66 -9.00
N GLN A 38 1.60 14.06 -10.27
CA GLN A 38 0.82 15.20 -10.75
C GLN A 38 -0.68 14.88 -10.59
N ASN A 39 -1.39 15.76 -9.90
CA ASN A 39 -2.81 15.64 -9.53
C ASN A 39 -3.15 14.59 -8.47
N GLY A 40 -2.17 14.00 -7.76
CA GLY A 40 -2.47 13.06 -6.68
C GLY A 40 -3.17 11.78 -7.15
N LEU A 41 -2.66 11.16 -8.22
CA LEU A 41 -3.28 10.01 -8.88
C LEU A 41 -3.36 8.76 -7.99
N TYR A 42 -2.58 8.70 -6.91
CA TYR A 42 -2.49 7.61 -5.97
C TYR A 42 -2.87 8.04 -4.55
N SER A 43 -3.62 9.14 -4.42
CA SER A 43 -4.17 9.64 -3.15
C SER A 43 -5.68 9.82 -3.27
N LEU A 44 -6.38 9.72 -2.14
CA LEU A 44 -7.82 9.93 -2.12
C LEU A 44 -8.16 11.40 -2.38
N SER A 45 -9.26 11.62 -3.09
CA SER A 45 -9.83 12.96 -3.21
C SER A 45 -10.34 13.43 -1.83
N LYS A 46 -10.34 14.75 -1.59
CA LYS A 46 -10.97 15.34 -0.40
C LYS A 46 -12.44 14.92 -0.24
N GLY A 47 -13.14 14.66 -1.35
CA GLY A 47 -14.51 14.15 -1.33
C GLY A 47 -14.57 12.73 -0.77
N SER A 48 -13.69 11.85 -1.23
CA SER A 48 -13.54 10.48 -0.76
C SER A 48 -13.21 10.43 0.74
N GLU A 49 -12.23 11.21 1.19
CA GLU A 49 -11.87 11.33 2.61
C GLU A 49 -13.06 11.79 3.46
N ASN A 50 -13.79 12.82 3.00
CA ASN A 50 -14.96 13.32 3.71
C ASN A 50 -16.10 12.31 3.81
N ILE A 51 -16.25 11.42 2.83
CA ILE A 51 -17.24 10.34 2.87
C ILE A 51 -16.80 9.29 3.91
N LEU A 52 -15.53 8.87 3.86
CA LEU A 52 -14.97 7.89 4.80
C LEU A 52 -15.08 8.36 6.26
N ASN A 53 -14.78 9.64 6.52
CA ASN A 53 -14.86 10.24 7.85
C ASN A 53 -16.30 10.37 8.39
N LYS A 54 -17.31 10.20 7.53
CA LYS A 54 -18.73 10.29 7.88
C LYS A 54 -19.43 8.93 7.85
N LEU A 55 -18.67 7.83 7.77
CA LEU A 55 -19.25 6.49 7.87
C LEU A 55 -19.76 6.28 9.30
N ASP A 56 -21.08 6.13 9.43
CA ASP A 56 -21.75 5.86 10.71
C ASP A 56 -21.61 4.40 11.14
N GLU A 57 -21.36 3.48 10.20
CA GLU A 57 -21.17 2.06 10.45
C GLU A 57 -20.05 1.46 9.58
N PRO A 58 -19.44 0.35 10.01
CA PRO A 58 -18.41 -0.32 9.22
C PRO A 58 -18.97 -0.98 7.95
N ILE A 59 -18.26 -0.83 6.84
CA ILE A 59 -18.55 -1.41 5.52
C ILE A 59 -17.58 -2.55 5.22
N ASP A 60 -18.12 -3.67 4.75
CA ASP A 60 -17.35 -4.76 4.15
C ASP A 60 -17.27 -4.62 2.63
N LEU A 61 -16.06 -4.50 2.11
CA LEU A 61 -15.76 -4.51 0.69
C LEU A 61 -15.15 -5.84 0.29
N LYS A 62 -15.70 -6.50 -0.72
CA LYS A 62 -15.17 -7.74 -1.28
C LYS A 62 -14.72 -7.52 -2.70
N PHE A 63 -13.44 -7.74 -2.97
CA PHE A 63 -12.85 -7.60 -4.30
C PHE A 63 -12.54 -8.98 -4.87
N TYR A 64 -13.30 -9.40 -5.88
CA TYR A 64 -13.13 -10.68 -6.56
C TYR A 64 -12.30 -10.51 -7.83
N TYR A 65 -11.20 -11.25 -7.96
CA TYR A 65 -10.37 -11.20 -9.15
C TYR A 65 -9.73 -12.56 -9.51
N ALA A 66 -9.96 -13.01 -10.74
CA ALA A 66 -9.37 -14.22 -11.31
C ALA A 66 -8.18 -13.89 -12.23
N LYS A 67 -6.95 -14.10 -11.74
CA LYS A 67 -5.72 -13.75 -12.47
C LYS A 67 -5.47 -14.62 -13.70
N SER A 68 -5.81 -15.92 -13.63
CA SER A 68 -5.54 -16.92 -14.66
C SER A 68 -6.47 -16.85 -15.88
N SER A 69 -7.54 -16.05 -15.85
CA SER A 69 -8.47 -15.91 -16.99
C SER A 69 -8.05 -14.85 -18.01
N ALA A 70 -7.04 -14.03 -17.69
CA ALA A 70 -6.65 -12.92 -18.55
C ALA A 70 -5.70 -13.41 -19.66
N PRO A 71 -6.02 -13.18 -20.94
CA PRO A 71 -5.11 -13.50 -22.05
C PRO A 71 -3.75 -12.83 -21.88
N ASP A 72 -2.68 -13.45 -22.39
CA ASP A 72 -1.35 -12.84 -22.41
C ASP A 72 -1.39 -11.48 -23.12
N GLY A 73 -0.82 -10.45 -22.47
CA GLY A 73 -0.86 -9.07 -22.96
C GLY A 73 -2.15 -8.30 -22.64
N SER A 74 -3.11 -8.92 -21.94
CA SER A 74 -4.33 -8.24 -21.49
C SER A 74 -4.00 -7.11 -20.51
N PRO A 75 -4.66 -5.93 -20.60
CA PRO A 75 -4.51 -4.86 -19.62
C PRO A 75 -5.26 -5.16 -18.30
N ILE A 76 -6.08 -6.22 -18.26
CA ILE A 76 -6.94 -6.53 -17.12
C ILE A 76 -6.17 -6.76 -15.82
N PRO A 77 -5.04 -7.50 -15.76
CA PRO A 77 -4.29 -7.66 -14.52
C PRO A 77 -3.76 -6.35 -13.95
N ALA A 78 -3.25 -5.47 -14.82
CA ALA A 78 -2.77 -4.15 -14.40
C ALA A 78 -3.91 -3.27 -13.89
N TYR A 79 -5.10 -3.35 -14.50
CA TYR A 79 -6.27 -2.63 -14.03
C TYR A 79 -6.80 -3.17 -12.71
N ALA A 80 -6.90 -4.49 -12.55
CA ALA A 80 -7.31 -5.14 -11.31
C ALA A 80 -6.39 -4.77 -10.15
N GLN A 81 -5.08 -4.72 -10.40
CA GLN A 81 -4.10 -4.25 -9.42
C GLN A 81 -4.39 -2.80 -8.99
N ARG A 82 -4.63 -1.88 -9.94
CA ARG A 82 -4.95 -0.48 -9.61
C ARG A 82 -6.23 -0.34 -8.80
N VAL A 83 -7.26 -1.13 -9.12
CA VAL A 83 -8.51 -1.14 -8.36
C VAL A 83 -8.26 -1.65 -6.94
N GLN A 84 -7.50 -2.73 -6.79
CA GLN A 84 -7.13 -3.26 -5.48
C GLN A 84 -6.36 -2.22 -4.66
N GLU A 85 -5.33 -1.59 -5.23
CA GLU A 85 -4.54 -0.53 -4.57
C GLU A 85 -5.42 0.65 -4.14
N LEU A 86 -6.39 1.05 -4.96
CA LEU A 86 -7.35 2.09 -4.61
C LEU A 86 -8.24 1.67 -3.43
N LEU A 87 -8.76 0.45 -3.42
CA LEU A 87 -9.60 -0.06 -2.34
C LEU A 87 -8.81 -0.21 -1.03
N GLU A 88 -7.54 -0.59 -1.10
CA GLU A 88 -6.64 -0.63 0.04
C GLU A 88 -6.42 0.77 0.63
N GLU A 89 -6.32 1.81 -0.20
CA GLU A 89 -6.23 3.20 0.25
C GLU A 89 -7.52 3.66 0.94
N TYR A 90 -8.69 3.31 0.41
CA TYR A 90 -9.97 3.54 1.10
C TYR A 90 -10.02 2.85 2.47
N ALA A 91 -9.58 1.59 2.56
CA ALA A 91 -9.52 0.86 3.82
C ALA A 91 -8.57 1.53 4.81
N ALA A 92 -7.38 1.91 4.37
CA ALA A 92 -6.37 2.58 5.20
C ALA A 92 -6.83 3.95 5.73
N ALA A 93 -7.56 4.72 4.93
CA ALA A 93 -8.06 6.05 5.29
C ALA A 93 -9.37 6.03 6.10
N SER A 94 -9.97 4.87 6.33
CA SER A 94 -11.30 4.74 6.96
C SER A 94 -11.28 4.60 8.49
N ASP A 95 -10.12 4.63 9.14
CA ASP A 95 -9.96 4.33 10.57
C ASP A 95 -10.62 2.99 11.00
N GLY A 96 -10.61 2.00 10.10
CA GLY A 96 -11.17 0.66 10.35
C GLY A 96 -12.67 0.51 10.01
N ASN A 97 -13.33 1.58 9.56
CA ASN A 97 -14.72 1.52 9.09
C ASN A 97 -14.86 0.89 7.70
N VAL A 98 -13.79 0.68 6.95
CA VAL A 98 -13.81 -0.08 5.70
C VAL A 98 -12.94 -1.30 5.85
N ARG A 99 -13.55 -2.48 5.75
CA ARG A 99 -12.87 -3.78 5.78
C ARG A 99 -12.82 -4.36 4.38
N LEU A 100 -11.61 -4.47 3.82
CA LEU A 100 -11.40 -5.03 2.50
C LEU A 100 -11.03 -6.52 2.58
N GLU A 101 -11.80 -7.35 1.87
CA GLU A 101 -11.51 -8.76 1.63
C GLU A 101 -11.16 -8.95 0.14
N VAL A 102 -9.91 -9.33 -0.15
CA VAL A 102 -9.47 -9.65 -1.52
C VAL A 102 -9.62 -11.16 -1.74
N ILE A 103 -10.39 -11.54 -2.75
CA ILE A 103 -10.76 -12.92 -3.03
C ILE A 103 -10.25 -13.28 -4.43
N HIS A 104 -9.27 -14.17 -4.47
CA HIS A 104 -8.81 -14.76 -5.71
C HIS A 104 -9.70 -15.93 -6.10
N THR A 105 -10.38 -15.81 -7.23
CA THR A 105 -11.24 -16.86 -7.77
C THR A 105 -10.52 -17.58 -8.90
N GLU A 106 -10.70 -18.90 -9.00
CA GLU A 106 -10.29 -19.64 -10.18
C GLU A 106 -11.25 -19.32 -11.35
N PRO A 107 -10.78 -19.29 -12.61
CA PRO A 107 -11.63 -19.21 -13.79
C PRO A 107 -12.53 -20.43 -13.87
N PHE A 108 -13.71 -20.28 -14.47
CA PHE A 108 -14.45 -21.44 -14.99
C PHE A 108 -13.52 -22.19 -15.95
N SER A 109 -13.36 -23.50 -15.73
CA SER A 109 -12.47 -24.30 -16.58
C SER A 109 -13.00 -24.33 -18.01
N GLU A 110 -12.13 -24.30 -19.02
CA GLU A 110 -12.50 -24.48 -20.43
C GLU A 110 -13.34 -25.76 -20.66
N SER A 111 -13.29 -26.72 -19.73
CA SER A 111 -14.07 -27.95 -19.79
C SER A 111 -15.58 -27.76 -19.64
N GLU A 112 -16.05 -26.60 -19.17
CA GLU A 112 -17.48 -26.30 -19.01
C GLU A 112 -18.13 -25.78 -20.32
N ASP A 113 -17.38 -25.02 -21.13
CA ASP A 113 -17.81 -24.56 -22.46
C ASP A 113 -17.92 -25.72 -23.47
N ALA A 114 -17.18 -26.81 -23.26
CA ALA A 114 -17.25 -28.01 -24.11
C ALA A 114 -18.53 -28.86 -23.87
N ALA A 115 -19.36 -28.51 -22.89
CA ALA A 115 -20.55 -29.25 -22.48
C ALA A 115 -21.88 -28.62 -22.91
N THR A 116 -21.88 -27.50 -23.66
CA THR A 116 -23.09 -26.80 -24.14
C THR A 116 -23.20 -26.85 -25.67
#